data_AF-A0A1B4G6H0-F1
#
_entry.id   AF-A0A1B4G6H0-F1
#
_cell.length_a   1.000
_cell.length_b   1.000
_cell.length_c   1.000
_cell.angle_alpha   90.00
_cell.angle_beta   90.00
_cell.angle_gamma   90.00
#
_symmetry.space_group_name_H-M   'P 1'
#
loop_
_entity.id
_entity.type
_entity.pdbx_description
1 polymer ?
#
loop_
_entity_poly.entity_id
_entity_poly.type
_entity_poly.pdbx_seq_one_letter_code
_entity_poly.pdbx_strand_id
1 'polypeptide(L)'
;MRWQYPTAAVLAIAAFVWACARIVSTDAAPAAAPAEQTASTALAAQANAFTIASSATPRPAPPPLPPRVTEYIAHEYADSAVTREALTQIAYGWSEAVNDVHDPGDAKVAGDAIAKGIACALSARVLVKAGVDQQTMLDRIKITRAIMLDTEADTLAYIRFQSLAGGQFYDDPGPASCGFNPTSLPN
;
A
#
# COMPACT_ATOMS: atom_id res chain seq x y z
N MET A 1 14.07 -49.13 -0.68
CA MET A 1 12.74 -49.35 -0.08
C MET A 1 11.79 -48.31 -0.66
N ARG A 2 10.66 -48.76 -1.21
CA ARG A 2 9.75 -47.99 -2.07
C ARG A 2 8.43 -47.78 -1.30
N TRP A 3 7.91 -46.55 -1.31
CA TRP A 3 6.59 -46.08 -0.82
C TRP A 3 6.41 -46.09 0.72
N GLN A 4 5.63 -45.23 1.39
CA GLN A 4 4.27 -44.74 1.11
C GLN A 4 3.93 -43.52 2.00
N TYR A 5 3.91 -42.27 1.52
CA TYR A 5 3.28 -41.16 2.28
C TYR A 5 2.57 -40.03 1.48
N PRO A 6 2.13 -40.15 0.21
CA PRO A 6 1.37 -39.05 -0.41
C PRO A 6 -0.15 -39.11 -0.17
N THR A 7 -0.69 -40.06 0.60
CA THR A 7 -2.15 -40.27 0.72
C THR A 7 -2.79 -39.67 1.98
N ALA A 8 -2.03 -39.35 3.03
CA ALA A 8 -2.60 -38.83 4.27
C ALA A 8 -2.97 -37.32 4.20
N ALA A 9 -2.25 -36.53 3.40
CA ALA A 9 -2.45 -35.08 3.34
C ALA A 9 -3.73 -34.67 2.59
N VAL A 10 -4.23 -35.50 1.66
CA VAL A 10 -5.38 -35.16 0.82
C VAL A 10 -6.72 -35.33 1.56
N LEU A 11 -6.80 -36.25 2.52
CA LEU A 11 -8.03 -36.49 3.28
C LEU A 11 -8.33 -35.41 4.33
N ALA A 12 -7.31 -34.71 4.84
CA ALA A 12 -7.50 -33.63 5.80
C ALA A 12 -8.15 -32.36 5.18
N ILE A 13 -7.89 -32.11 3.89
CA ILE A 13 -8.40 -30.92 3.18
C ILE A 13 -9.88 -31.08 2.83
N ALA A 14 -10.31 -32.28 2.46
CA ALA A 14 -11.72 -32.56 2.11
C ALA A 14 -12.67 -32.43 3.32
N ALA A 15 -12.20 -32.74 4.54
CA ALA A 15 -13.02 -32.61 5.76
C ALA A 15 -13.24 -31.14 6.17
N PHE A 16 -12.26 -30.26 5.91
CA PHE A 16 -12.38 -28.84 6.28
C PHE A 16 -13.36 -28.07 5.38
N VAL A 17 -13.42 -28.42 4.09
CA VAL A 17 -14.33 -27.79 3.13
C VAL A 17 -15.80 -28.17 3.37
N TRP A 18 -16.09 -29.37 3.89
CA TRP A 18 -17.48 -29.79 4.19
C TRP A 18 -18.04 -29.14 5.47
N ALA A 19 -17.19 -28.81 6.44
CA ALA A 19 -17.61 -28.15 7.67
C ALA A 19 -18.00 -26.68 7.47
N CYS A 20 -17.32 -25.94 6.59
CA CYS A 20 -17.62 -24.52 6.34
C CYS A 20 -18.92 -24.31 5.52
N ALA A 21 -19.35 -25.28 4.72
CA ALA A 21 -20.58 -25.17 3.92
C ALA A 21 -21.88 -25.34 4.75
N ARG A 22 -21.81 -25.95 5.95
CA ARG A 22 -22.98 -26.21 6.80
C ARG A 22 -23.33 -25.07 7.77
N ILE A 23 -22.46 -24.07 7.91
CA ILE A 23 -22.68 -22.93 8.84
C ILE A 23 -23.48 -21.79 8.16
N VAL A 24 -23.66 -21.83 6.84
CA VAL A 24 -24.39 -20.79 6.05
C VAL A 24 -25.87 -21.16 5.82
N SER A 25 -26.45 -22.11 6.56
CA SER A 25 -27.85 -22.48 6.36
C SER A 25 -28.55 -22.87 7.65
N THR A 26 -28.96 -21.88 8.43
CA THR A 26 -30.10 -21.87 9.39
C THR A 26 -30.00 -20.56 10.20
N ASP A 27 -31.02 -19.75 10.48
CA ASP A 27 -32.37 -19.48 9.98
C ASP A 27 -32.76 -18.16 10.70
N ALA A 28 -33.48 -17.25 10.05
CA ALA A 28 -34.18 -16.18 10.76
C ALA A 28 -35.35 -15.68 9.90
N ALA A 29 -36.54 -16.12 10.29
CA ALA A 29 -37.84 -15.88 9.67
C ALA A 29 -38.21 -14.38 9.50
N PRO A 30 -39.07 -14.03 8.53
CA PRO A 30 -39.68 -12.71 8.46
C PRO A 30 -40.97 -12.65 9.30
N ALA A 31 -41.00 -11.76 10.28
CA ALA A 31 -42.24 -11.28 10.91
C ALA A 31 -42.69 -9.98 10.22
N ALA A 32 -44.00 -9.85 10.01
CA ALA A 32 -44.65 -8.83 9.17
C ALA A 32 -44.85 -7.46 9.86
N ALA A 33 -44.68 -6.39 9.06
CA ALA A 33 -45.38 -5.07 9.00
C ALA A 33 -45.46 -4.16 10.27
N PRO A 34 -45.67 -2.81 10.17
CA PRO A 34 -46.22 -2.04 9.05
C PRO A 34 -45.43 -0.76 8.63
N ALA A 35 -45.93 -0.12 7.58
CA ALA A 35 -45.44 1.12 6.98
C ALA A 35 -45.73 2.37 7.84
N GLU A 36 -44.76 3.29 7.91
CA GLU A 36 -45.02 4.72 8.04
C GLU A 36 -44.05 5.53 7.18
N GLN A 37 -44.63 6.41 6.37
CA GLN A 37 -43.96 7.48 5.65
C GLN A 37 -43.41 8.52 6.62
N THR A 38 -42.16 8.95 6.45
CA THR A 38 -41.81 10.36 6.65
C THR A 38 -40.72 10.75 5.66
N ALA A 39 -41.15 11.54 4.67
CA ALA A 39 -40.25 12.29 3.80
C ALA A 39 -39.53 13.38 4.62
N SER A 40 -38.38 13.83 4.09
CA SER A 40 -37.69 15.07 4.46
C SER A 40 -36.63 15.01 5.57
N THR A 41 -35.49 14.37 5.28
CA THR A 41 -34.20 14.68 5.97
C THR A 41 -32.97 14.56 5.07
N ALA A 42 -33.14 14.30 3.77
CA ALA A 42 -32.00 14.11 2.86
C ALA A 42 -31.29 15.42 2.45
N LEU A 43 -31.96 16.57 2.56
CA LEU A 43 -31.44 17.83 2.00
C LEU A 43 -30.58 18.66 2.96
N ALA A 44 -30.72 18.44 4.28
CA ALA A 44 -29.92 19.15 5.29
C ALA A 44 -28.56 18.49 5.58
N ALA A 45 -28.44 17.17 5.35
CA ALA A 45 -27.19 16.44 5.56
C ALA A 45 -26.11 16.76 4.50
N GLN A 46 -26.52 17.11 3.27
CA GLN A 46 -25.59 17.46 2.20
C GLN A 46 -24.96 18.84 2.38
N ALA A 47 -25.62 19.78 3.06
CA ALA A 47 -25.08 21.12 3.30
C ALA A 47 -23.98 21.14 4.37
N ASN A 48 -24.06 20.28 5.39
CA ASN A 48 -23.06 20.20 6.46
C ASN A 48 -21.80 19.41 6.08
N ALA A 49 -21.85 18.61 5.00
CA ALA A 49 -20.68 17.89 4.50
C ALA A 49 -19.70 18.78 3.71
N PHE A 50 -20.17 19.90 3.16
CA PHE A 50 -19.33 20.83 2.39
C PHE A 50 -18.51 21.78 3.25
N THR A 51 -18.88 22.00 4.52
CA THR A 51 -18.22 23.00 5.38
C THR A 51 -17.07 22.43 6.22
N ILE A 52 -16.92 21.11 6.30
CA ILE A 52 -15.80 20.46 7.05
C ILE A 52 -14.58 20.20 6.14
N ALA A 53 -14.73 20.34 4.82
CA ALA A 53 -13.65 20.12 3.86
C ALA A 53 -12.81 21.39 3.64
N SER A 54 -12.11 21.90 4.66
CA SER A 54 -10.89 22.72 4.50
C SER A 54 -10.33 23.15 5.86
N SER A 55 -9.90 22.17 6.64
CA SER A 55 -8.94 22.39 7.73
C SER A 55 -7.95 21.23 7.79
N ALA A 56 -7.50 20.76 6.62
CA ALA A 56 -6.29 19.97 6.54
C ALA A 56 -5.12 20.93 6.82
N THR A 57 -4.58 20.86 8.03
CA THR A 57 -3.34 21.52 8.41
C THR A 57 -2.28 21.25 7.33
N PRO A 58 -1.53 22.26 6.85
CA PRO A 58 -0.47 22.02 5.87
C PRO A 58 0.48 20.97 6.43
N ARG A 59 0.58 19.83 5.75
CA ARG A 59 1.54 18.80 6.12
C ARG A 59 2.95 19.42 6.01
N PRO A 60 3.81 19.28 7.02
CA PRO A 60 5.21 19.67 6.91
C PRO A 60 5.81 19.06 5.64
N ALA A 61 6.68 19.80 4.96
CA ALA A 61 7.41 19.26 3.82
C ALA A 61 8.16 18.00 4.28
N PRO A 62 8.08 16.88 3.53
CA PRO A 62 8.73 15.65 3.93
C PRO A 62 10.24 15.89 4.09
N PRO A 63 10.90 15.22 5.06
CA PRO A 63 12.33 15.37 5.25
C PRO A 63 13.08 14.99 3.97
N PRO A 64 14.22 15.64 3.67
CA PRO A 64 15.01 15.31 2.52
C PRO A 64 15.46 13.85 2.60
N LEU A 65 15.48 13.16 1.45
CA LEU A 65 15.97 11.79 1.38
C LEU A 65 17.47 11.72 1.74
N PRO A 66 17.94 10.61 2.34
CA PRO A 66 19.35 10.41 2.60
C PRO A 66 20.19 10.56 1.32
N PRO A 67 21.33 11.28 1.34
CA PRO A 67 22.15 11.52 0.15
C PRO A 67 22.51 10.25 -0.61
N ARG A 68 22.89 9.18 0.11
CA ARG A 68 23.20 7.85 -0.45
C ARG A 68 22.10 7.30 -1.36
N VAL A 69 20.83 7.54 -1.02
CA VAL A 69 19.68 7.05 -1.79
C VAL A 69 19.50 7.91 -3.03
N THR A 70 19.56 9.24 -2.88
CA THR A 70 19.44 10.15 -4.02
C THR A 70 20.57 9.98 -5.03
N GLU A 71 21.80 9.79 -4.55
CA GLU A 71 22.98 9.53 -5.36
C GLU A 71 22.87 8.17 -6.07
N TYR A 72 22.48 7.12 -5.35
CA TYR A 72 22.23 5.81 -5.94
C TYR A 72 21.18 5.87 -7.07
N ILE A 73 20.03 6.48 -6.81
CA ILE A 73 18.95 6.59 -7.82
C ILE A 73 19.41 7.41 -9.03
N ALA A 74 20.11 8.53 -8.79
CA ALA A 74 20.60 9.39 -9.86
C ALA A 74 21.67 8.71 -10.71
N HIS A 75 22.58 7.96 -10.08
CA HIS A 75 23.66 7.26 -10.76
C HIS A 75 23.16 6.03 -11.52
N GLU A 76 22.46 5.12 -10.85
CA GLU A 76 22.06 3.81 -11.40
C GLU A 76 21.01 3.96 -12.52
N TYR A 77 20.16 4.97 -12.42
CA TYR A 77 19.06 5.19 -13.35
C TYR A 77 19.19 6.52 -14.09
N ALA A 78 20.42 6.93 -14.42
CA ALA A 78 20.73 8.17 -15.16
C ALA A 78 19.98 8.27 -16.50
N ASP A 79 19.73 7.12 -17.15
CA ASP A 79 19.08 7.03 -18.46
C ASP A 79 17.58 6.70 -18.37
N SER A 80 16.96 6.83 -17.19
CA SER A 80 15.53 6.59 -17.03
C SER A 80 14.91 7.54 -16.01
N ALA A 81 14.46 8.71 -16.47
CA ALA A 81 13.82 9.70 -15.59
C ALA A 81 12.58 9.13 -14.89
N VAL A 82 11.78 8.31 -15.60
CA VAL A 82 10.60 7.64 -15.02
C VAL A 82 10.97 6.67 -13.89
N THR A 83 12.09 5.95 -14.02
CA THR A 83 12.56 5.04 -12.95
C THR A 83 13.03 5.85 -11.76
N ARG A 84 13.76 6.96 -11.98
CA ARG A 84 14.18 7.85 -10.90
C ARG A 84 13.00 8.39 -10.10
N GLU A 85 11.99 8.92 -10.78
CA GLU A 85 10.81 9.48 -10.11
C GLU A 85 10.01 8.41 -9.36
N ALA A 86 9.82 7.23 -9.98
CA ALA A 86 9.11 6.12 -9.33
C ALA A 86 9.81 5.65 -8.05
N LEU A 87 11.13 5.45 -8.10
CA LEU A 87 11.92 5.01 -6.95
C LEU A 87 12.05 6.11 -5.89
N THR A 88 12.13 7.38 -6.32
CA THR A 88 12.14 8.54 -5.41
C THR A 88 10.82 8.65 -4.64
N GLN A 89 9.68 8.45 -5.31
CA GLN A 89 8.38 8.44 -4.65
C GLN A 89 8.28 7.34 -3.57
N ILE A 90 8.78 6.13 -3.87
CA ILE A 90 8.81 5.05 -2.87
C ILE A 90 9.77 5.40 -1.73
N ALA A 91 10.93 5.97 -2.03
CA ALA A 91 11.91 6.37 -1.03
C ALA A 91 11.35 7.40 -0.04
N TYR A 92 10.49 8.32 -0.48
CA TYR A 92 9.78 9.23 0.43
C TYR A 92 8.86 8.47 1.39
N GLY A 93 8.13 7.46 0.91
CA GLY A 93 7.32 6.61 1.79
C GLY A 93 8.15 5.87 2.85
N TRP A 94 9.33 5.36 2.48
CA TRP A 94 10.24 4.77 3.47
C TRP A 94 10.85 5.82 4.41
N SER A 95 11.08 7.04 3.94
CA SER A 95 11.58 8.14 4.77
C SER A 95 10.55 8.52 5.84
N GLU A 96 9.25 8.59 5.47
CA GLU A 96 8.17 8.76 6.43
C GLU A 96 8.16 7.60 7.45
N ALA A 97 8.31 6.36 6.98
CA ALA A 97 8.34 5.19 7.87
C ALA A 97 9.51 5.19 8.87
N VAL A 98 10.66 5.77 8.49
CA VAL A 98 11.86 5.82 9.33
C VAL A 98 11.84 7.02 10.27
N ASN A 99 11.40 8.18 9.82
CA ASN A 99 11.58 9.44 10.55
C ASN A 99 10.32 9.90 11.29
N ASP A 100 9.14 9.60 10.76
CA ASP A 100 7.90 10.28 11.18
C ASP A 100 6.96 9.36 11.97
N VAL A 101 7.29 8.06 12.13
CA VAL A 101 6.40 7.10 12.78
C VAL A 101 6.59 7.05 14.30
N HIS A 102 5.55 7.49 15.02
CA HIS A 102 5.53 7.47 16.48
C HIS A 102 4.41 6.58 17.04
N ASP A 103 3.29 6.46 16.31
CA ASP A 103 2.12 5.69 16.69
C ASP A 103 1.52 4.90 15.49
N PRO A 104 0.47 4.07 15.69
CA PRO A 104 -0.15 3.30 14.61
C PRO A 104 -0.80 4.15 13.51
N GLY A 105 -1.22 5.38 13.82
CA GLY A 105 -1.77 6.31 12.83
C GLY A 105 -0.70 6.78 11.87
N ASP A 106 0.45 7.20 12.38
CA ASP A 106 1.61 7.54 11.55
C ASP A 106 2.06 6.35 10.70
N ALA A 107 2.07 5.16 11.29
CA ALA A 107 2.42 3.92 10.58
C ALA A 107 1.44 3.63 9.43
N LYS A 108 0.13 3.89 9.60
CA LYS A 108 -0.83 3.79 8.49
C LYS A 108 -0.47 4.77 7.38
N VAL A 109 -0.23 6.03 7.70
CA VAL A 109 0.07 7.07 6.71
C VAL A 109 1.35 6.74 5.92
N ALA A 110 2.43 6.37 6.61
CA ALA A 110 3.68 5.98 5.98
C ALA A 110 3.50 4.72 5.12
N GLY A 111 2.73 3.74 5.60
CA GLY A 111 2.44 2.53 4.85
C GLY A 111 1.58 2.77 3.60
N ASP A 112 0.60 3.67 3.67
CA ASP A 112 -0.20 4.11 2.52
C ASP A 112 0.70 4.82 1.48
N ALA A 113 1.66 5.64 1.93
CA ALA A 113 2.64 6.29 1.05
C ALA A 113 3.55 5.27 0.35
N ILE A 114 4.03 4.25 1.07
CA ILE A 114 4.82 3.14 0.51
C ILE A 114 3.99 2.35 -0.50
N ALA A 115 2.76 1.96 -0.15
CA ALA A 115 1.86 1.21 -1.03
C ALA A 115 1.59 1.99 -2.33
N LYS A 116 1.32 3.29 -2.22
CA LYS A 116 1.16 4.19 -3.36
C LYS A 116 2.41 4.25 -4.25
N GLY A 117 3.60 4.37 -3.65
CA GLY A 117 4.85 4.33 -4.41
C GLY A 117 5.05 3.01 -5.17
N ILE A 118 4.83 1.88 -4.50
CA ILE A 118 4.98 0.54 -5.11
C ILE A 118 3.99 0.37 -6.27
N ALA A 119 2.73 0.74 -6.06
CA ALA A 119 1.72 0.70 -7.12
C ALA A 119 2.09 1.61 -8.29
N CYS A 120 2.73 2.76 -8.04
CA CYS A 120 3.21 3.63 -9.10
C CYS A 120 4.30 2.94 -9.92
N ALA A 121 5.36 2.46 -9.26
CA ALA A 121 6.50 1.83 -9.93
C ALA A 121 6.10 0.59 -10.74
N LEU A 122 5.16 -0.20 -10.23
CA LEU A 122 4.66 -1.41 -10.88
C LEU A 122 3.50 -1.15 -11.85
N SER A 123 3.08 0.11 -12.03
CA SER A 123 2.03 0.45 -12.99
C SER A 123 2.49 0.17 -14.42
N ALA A 124 1.57 -0.29 -15.28
CA ALA A 124 1.86 -0.54 -16.68
C ALA A 124 2.49 0.67 -17.39
N ARG A 125 2.08 1.89 -17.02
CA ARG A 125 2.63 3.13 -17.59
C ARG A 125 4.10 3.32 -17.25
N VAL A 126 4.50 3.08 -16.00
CA VAL A 126 5.90 3.18 -15.59
C VAL A 126 6.73 2.05 -16.21
N LEU A 127 6.25 0.80 -16.15
CA LEU A 127 6.98 -0.35 -16.72
C LEU A 127 7.25 -0.18 -18.22
N VAL A 128 6.22 0.19 -19.00
CA VAL A 128 6.36 0.43 -20.45
C VAL A 128 7.32 1.57 -20.73
N LYS A 129 7.21 2.68 -19.99
CA LYS A 129 8.06 3.86 -20.19
C LYS A 129 9.52 3.59 -19.80
N ALA A 130 9.73 2.86 -18.72
CA ALA A 130 11.04 2.44 -18.24
C ALA A 130 11.67 1.35 -19.12
N GLY A 131 10.89 0.70 -19.99
CA GLY A 131 11.37 -0.41 -20.84
C GLY A 131 11.75 -1.65 -20.05
N VAL A 132 11.11 -1.89 -18.89
CA VAL A 132 11.40 -3.04 -18.02
C VAL A 132 10.16 -3.83 -17.66
N ASP A 133 10.35 -5.10 -17.35
CA ASP A 133 9.29 -5.94 -16.80
C ASP A 133 9.07 -5.69 -15.31
N GLN A 134 7.98 -6.27 -14.80
CA GLN A 134 7.59 -6.14 -13.39
C GLN A 134 8.66 -6.69 -12.44
N GLN A 135 9.31 -7.80 -12.80
CA GLN A 135 10.30 -8.45 -11.93
C GLN A 135 11.55 -7.59 -11.76
N THR A 136 12.03 -7.02 -12.86
CA THR A 136 13.14 -6.07 -12.87
C THR A 136 12.81 -4.86 -12.01
N MET A 137 11.61 -4.29 -12.14
CA MET A 137 11.21 -3.16 -11.31
C MET A 137 11.10 -3.54 -9.82
N LEU A 138 10.57 -4.73 -9.50
CA LEU A 138 10.55 -5.24 -8.12
C LEU A 138 11.96 -5.36 -7.54
N ASP A 139 12.92 -5.81 -8.32
CA ASP A 139 14.30 -5.95 -7.85
C ASP A 139 14.96 -4.57 -7.65
N ARG A 140 14.68 -3.58 -8.51
CA ARG A 140 15.08 -2.18 -8.28
C ARG A 140 14.49 -1.61 -6.99
N ILE A 141 13.22 -1.88 -6.70
CA ILE A 141 12.57 -1.48 -5.44
C ILE A 141 13.28 -2.13 -4.25
N LYS A 142 13.57 -3.43 -4.29
CA LYS A 142 14.27 -4.13 -3.20
C LYS A 142 15.66 -3.56 -2.94
N ILE A 143 16.44 -3.31 -4.00
CA ILE A 143 17.79 -2.75 -3.86
C ILE A 143 17.72 -1.33 -3.31
N THR A 144 16.83 -0.49 -3.84
CA THR A 144 16.64 0.89 -3.32
C THR A 144 16.25 0.88 -1.85
N ARG A 145 15.40 -0.05 -1.42
CA ARG A 145 15.06 -0.23 0.00
C ARG A 145 16.28 -0.64 0.83
N ALA A 146 17.12 -1.53 0.32
CA ALA A 146 18.34 -1.93 1.03
C ALA A 146 19.28 -0.74 1.23
N ILE A 147 19.46 0.12 0.21
CA ILE A 147 20.22 1.37 0.34
C ILE A 147 19.55 2.33 1.33
N MET A 148 18.21 2.45 1.30
CA MET A 148 17.46 3.28 2.24
C MET A 148 17.63 2.82 3.69
N LEU A 149 17.85 1.53 3.94
CA LEU A 149 17.93 0.96 5.28
C LEU A 149 19.35 0.51 5.66
N ASP A 150 20.40 0.98 4.98
CA ASP A 150 21.76 0.42 5.17
C ASP A 150 22.34 0.67 6.58
N THR A 151 21.85 1.69 7.28
CA THR A 151 22.31 2.00 8.63
C THR A 151 21.51 1.23 9.69
N GLU A 152 22.17 0.92 10.81
CA GLU A 152 21.51 0.26 11.94
C GLU A 152 20.31 1.08 12.46
N ALA A 153 20.46 2.42 12.54
CA ALA A 153 19.42 3.31 13.00
C ALA A 153 18.18 3.27 12.08
N ASP A 154 18.37 3.35 10.77
CA ASP A 154 17.28 3.32 9.79
C ASP A 154 16.59 1.95 9.78
N THR A 155 17.36 0.86 9.90
CA THR A 155 16.82 -0.49 10.03
C THR A 155 15.97 -0.64 11.30
N LEU A 156 16.46 -0.20 12.46
CA LEU A 156 15.72 -0.28 13.73
C LEU A 156 14.44 0.56 13.69
N ALA A 157 14.51 1.78 13.14
CA ALA A 157 13.33 2.62 12.95
C ALA A 157 12.29 1.96 12.03
N TYR A 158 12.76 1.35 10.94
CA TYR A 158 11.87 0.64 10.02
C TYR A 158 11.24 -0.63 10.64
N ILE A 159 11.95 -1.32 11.55
CA ILE A 159 11.38 -2.42 12.34
C ILE A 159 10.28 -1.89 13.28
N ARG A 160 10.50 -0.74 13.93
CA ARG A 160 9.47 -0.09 14.76
C ARG A 160 8.23 0.24 13.95
N PHE A 161 8.40 0.84 12.76
CA PHE A 161 7.29 1.06 11.83
C PHE A 161 6.52 -0.23 11.55
N GLN A 162 7.19 -1.33 11.19
CA GLN A 162 6.51 -2.60 10.90
C GLN A 162 5.74 -3.14 12.11
N SER A 163 6.26 -2.96 13.33
CA SER A 163 5.57 -3.39 14.54
C SER A 163 4.29 -2.59 14.81
N LEU A 164 4.31 -1.27 14.52
CA LEU A 164 3.16 -0.38 14.69
C LEU A 164 2.13 -0.53 13.56
N ALA A 165 2.59 -0.90 12.37
CA ALA A 165 1.72 -1.19 11.24
C ALA A 165 1.06 -2.58 11.31
N GLY A 166 1.46 -3.43 12.26
CA GLY A 166 0.89 -4.76 12.44
C GLY A 166 -0.62 -4.72 12.63
N GLY A 167 -1.36 -5.40 11.74
CA GLY A 167 -2.83 -5.46 11.78
C GLY A 167 -3.55 -4.29 11.09
N GLN A 168 -2.81 -3.32 10.54
CA GLN A 168 -3.39 -2.25 9.73
C GLN A 168 -3.63 -2.71 8.28
N PHE A 169 -4.69 -2.19 7.68
CA PHE A 169 -4.92 -2.28 6.24
C PHE A 169 -4.50 -0.98 5.58
N TYR A 170 -3.78 -1.10 4.46
CA TYR A 170 -3.45 0.04 3.62
C TYR A 170 -4.51 0.22 2.55
N ASP A 171 -4.75 1.47 2.19
CA ASP A 171 -5.73 1.80 1.18
C ASP A 171 -5.21 1.32 -0.19
N ASP A 172 -6.09 0.79 -1.04
CA ASP A 172 -5.72 0.51 -2.44
C ASP A 172 -5.44 1.86 -3.13
N PRO A 173 -4.19 2.15 -3.52
CA PRO A 173 -3.85 3.42 -4.15
C PRO A 173 -4.49 3.59 -5.54
N GLY A 174 -5.07 2.52 -6.09
CA GLY A 174 -5.76 2.53 -7.36
C GLY A 174 -4.84 2.75 -8.57
N PRO A 175 -5.41 2.95 -9.76
CA PRO A 175 -4.65 3.03 -11.01
C PRO A 175 -3.85 4.33 -11.20
N ALA A 176 -4.14 5.37 -10.40
CA ALA A 176 -3.49 6.68 -10.45
C ALA A 176 -2.60 6.90 -9.22
N SER A 177 -1.70 5.96 -8.97
CA SER A 177 -0.83 5.91 -7.79
C SER A 177 0.41 6.79 -7.90
N CYS A 178 0.83 7.19 -9.11
CA CYS A 178 1.96 8.09 -9.29
C CYS A 178 1.62 9.54 -8.93
N GLY A 179 2.50 10.19 -8.14
CA GLY A 179 2.45 11.63 -7.89
C GLY A 179 2.95 12.48 -9.06
N PHE A 180 3.44 11.83 -10.11
CA PHE A 180 3.90 12.42 -11.37
C PHE A 180 3.19 11.73 -12.54
N ASN A 181 3.26 12.34 -13.73
CA ASN A 181 2.75 11.72 -14.95
C ASN A 181 3.87 10.95 -15.68
N PRO A 182 3.85 9.60 -15.74
CA PRO A 182 4.91 8.83 -16.39
C PRO A 182 5.07 9.14 -17.89
N THR A 183 3.99 9.51 -18.57
CA THR A 183 4.04 9.75 -20.03
C THR A 183 4.68 11.08 -20.39
N SER A 184 4.76 12.04 -19.47
CA SER A 184 5.39 13.34 -19.73
C SER A 184 6.90 13.36 -19.45
N LEU A 185 7.45 12.29 -18.86
CA LEU A 185 8.88 12.23 -18.56
C LEU A 185 9.70 11.81 -19.79
N PRO A 186 10.94 12.30 -19.94
CA PRO A 186 11.88 11.74 -20.90
C PRO A 186 12.26 10.31 -20.51
N ASN A 187 12.78 9.54 -21.47
CA ASN A 187 13.53 8.33 -21.14
C ASN A 187 14.93 8.79 -20.77
#